data_AF-A0A5E4Q9F3-F1
#
_entry.id   AF-A0A5E4Q9F3-F1
#
_cell.length_a   1.000
_cell.length_b   1.000
_cell.length_c   1.000
_cell.angle_alpha   90.00
_cell.angle_beta   90.00
_cell.angle_gamma   90.00
#
_symmetry.space_group_name_H-M   'P 1'
#
loop_
_entity.id
_entity.type
_entity.pdbx_description
1 polymer ?
#
loop_
_entity_poly.entity_id
_entity_poly.type
_entity_poly.pdbx_seq_one_letter_code
_entity_poly.pdbx_strand_id
1 'polypeptide(L)'
;MASRTVARPAAIGDIRNDNDANCTYEGENSLLLQQTSNWLLGVWGRRHQLTAEHSPLGSLEFLYNVDDTLNKTCPWNSVDQFAEPANLVEMYRWLTAYTLKMTHEKVSRLKRDGNTPLQAKNDSQAYHAVALSVIYGENYILNHFYKTASSFPDAACREVLLQLVALYGGFLLEKHMATLQCCGGAGASVRRRCRSLTPWRHPTGASTPCWVPLTERPTSTYRTK
;
A
#
# COMPACT_ATOMS: atom_id res chain seq x y z
N MET A 1 17.12 -35.41 -27.85
CA MET A 1 16.03 -34.63 -27.23
C MET A 1 16.58 -33.28 -26.79
N ALA A 2 16.39 -32.24 -27.61
CA ALA A 2 16.78 -30.89 -27.24
C ALA A 2 15.71 -30.33 -26.28
N SER A 3 16.11 -30.01 -25.06
CA SER A 3 15.27 -29.28 -24.11
C SER A 3 14.94 -27.93 -24.73
N ARG A 4 13.67 -27.72 -25.10
CA ARG A 4 13.16 -26.40 -25.50
C ARG A 4 13.08 -25.52 -24.26
N THR A 5 14.22 -25.01 -23.80
CA THR A 5 14.25 -23.84 -22.94
C THR A 5 13.63 -22.68 -23.71
N VAL A 6 12.76 -21.94 -23.04
CA VAL A 6 11.99 -20.78 -23.51
C VAL A 6 12.78 -19.96 -24.55
N ALA A 7 12.16 -19.71 -25.71
CA ALA A 7 12.78 -18.99 -26.81
C ALA A 7 13.26 -17.57 -26.39
N ARG A 8 14.28 -17.05 -27.09
CA ARG A 8 14.85 -15.68 -26.93
C ARG A 8 14.21 -14.55 -27.79
N PRO A 9 12.90 -14.46 -28.13
CA PRO A 9 12.46 -13.48 -29.13
C PRO A 9 12.12 -12.10 -28.57
N ALA A 10 12.07 -11.90 -27.25
CA ALA A 10 11.72 -10.60 -26.65
C ALA A 10 12.77 -10.06 -25.66
N ALA A 11 13.86 -10.80 -25.39
CA ALA A 11 14.88 -10.47 -24.39
C ALA A 11 14.37 -10.13 -22.97
N ILE A 12 13.08 -10.37 -22.66
CA ILE A 12 12.48 -10.09 -21.35
C ILE A 12 13.18 -10.90 -20.24
N GLY A 13 13.64 -12.11 -20.55
CA GLY A 13 14.43 -12.93 -19.63
C GLY A 13 15.77 -12.29 -19.28
N ASP A 14 16.43 -11.69 -20.27
CA ASP A 14 17.73 -11.02 -20.09
C ASP A 14 17.55 -9.73 -19.27
N ILE A 15 16.55 -8.90 -19.61
CA ILE A 15 16.17 -7.70 -18.82
C ILE A 15 15.86 -8.06 -17.37
N ARG A 16 15.13 -9.15 -17.13
CA ARG A 16 14.80 -9.60 -15.77
C ARG A 16 16.06 -10.01 -15.01
N ASN A 17 16.94 -10.80 -15.64
CA ASN A 17 18.16 -11.30 -15.00
C ASN A 17 19.13 -10.15 -14.69
N ASP A 18 19.26 -9.16 -15.57
CA ASP A 18 20.06 -7.96 -15.34
C ASP A 18 19.49 -7.11 -14.19
N ASN A 19 18.16 -7.05 -14.06
CA ASN A 19 17.49 -6.31 -12.98
C ASN A 19 17.44 -7.08 -11.65
N ASP A 20 17.64 -8.40 -11.63
CA ASP A 20 17.52 -9.23 -10.42
C ASP A 20 18.55 -8.83 -9.35
N ALA A 21 19.74 -8.41 -9.79
CA ALA A 21 20.80 -7.91 -8.93
C ALA A 21 20.43 -6.61 -8.18
N ASN A 22 19.58 -5.76 -8.77
CA ASN A 22 19.13 -4.50 -8.16
C ASN A 22 18.31 -4.72 -6.88
N CYS A 23 17.73 -5.91 -6.70
CA CYS A 23 16.96 -6.25 -5.50
C CYS A 23 17.82 -6.60 -4.26
N THR A 24 19.15 -6.67 -4.41
CA THR A 24 20.04 -7.23 -3.37
C THR A 24 21.30 -6.41 -3.10
N TYR A 25 21.83 -5.67 -4.09
CA TYR A 25 23.18 -5.07 -4.00
C TYR A 25 23.31 -3.92 -2.99
N GLU A 26 22.29 -3.08 -2.84
CA GLU A 26 22.35 -1.83 -2.04
C GLU A 26 21.73 -1.99 -0.63
N GLY A 27 21.52 -3.23 -0.20
CA GLY A 27 20.80 -3.60 1.01
C GLY A 27 19.69 -4.59 0.68
N GLU A 28 19.50 -5.59 1.54
CA GLU A 28 18.37 -6.50 1.40
C GLU A 28 17.07 -5.67 1.46
N ASN A 29 16.21 -5.78 0.44
CA ASN A 29 14.96 -5.01 0.36
C ASN A 29 14.13 -5.11 1.64
N SER A 30 14.17 -6.26 2.33
CA SER A 30 13.48 -6.42 3.61
C SER A 30 14.04 -5.48 4.69
N LEU A 31 15.37 -5.32 4.78
CA LEU A 31 16.00 -4.39 5.72
C LEU A 31 15.63 -2.94 5.43
N LEU A 32 15.60 -2.51 4.17
CA LEU A 32 15.18 -1.15 3.79
C LEU A 32 13.72 -0.89 4.17
N LEU A 33 12.84 -1.86 3.94
CA LEU A 33 11.44 -1.78 4.36
C LEU A 33 11.31 -1.75 5.90
N GLN A 34 12.17 -2.46 6.62
CA GLN A 34 12.21 -2.40 8.08
C GLN A 34 12.70 -1.04 8.61
N GLN A 35 13.75 -0.47 8.01
CA GLN A 35 14.26 0.85 8.40
C GLN A 35 13.20 1.93 8.15
N THR A 36 12.56 1.88 6.98
CA THR A 36 11.50 2.81 6.59
C THR A 36 10.32 2.76 7.56
N SER A 37 9.83 1.57 7.90
CA SER A 37 8.69 1.43 8.82
C SER A 37 9.03 1.90 10.23
N ASN A 38 10.22 1.59 10.74
CA ASN A 38 10.68 2.08 12.05
C ASN A 38 10.78 3.62 12.08
N TRP A 39 11.31 4.22 11.01
CA TRP A 39 11.36 5.67 10.87
C TRP A 39 9.96 6.29 10.87
N LEU A 40 9.03 5.73 10.07
CA LEU A 40 7.63 6.18 10.01
C LEU A 40 6.92 6.10 11.36
N LEU A 41 7.17 5.04 12.14
CA LEU A 41 6.62 4.90 13.50
C LEU A 41 7.14 6.00 14.44
N GLY A 42 8.41 6.38 14.32
CA GLY A 42 8.98 7.52 15.04
C GLY A 42 8.35 8.85 14.61
N VAL A 43 8.14 9.02 13.30
CA VAL A 43 7.46 10.20 12.73
C VAL A 43 6.03 10.33 13.27
N TRP A 44 5.28 9.24 13.36
CA TRP A 44 3.92 9.25 13.89
C TRP A 44 3.83 9.80 15.32
N GLY A 45 4.81 9.46 16.17
CA GLY A 45 4.89 9.94 17.55
C GLY A 45 5.01 11.46 17.66
N ARG A 46 5.60 12.12 16.65
CA ARG A 46 5.81 13.56 16.59
C ARG A 46 5.01 14.27 15.49
N ARG A 47 3.94 13.64 14.99
CA ARG A 47 3.18 14.12 13.81
C ARG A 47 2.68 15.56 13.90
N HIS A 48 2.33 16.03 15.11
CA HIS A 48 1.86 17.39 15.38
C HIS A 48 2.94 18.46 15.28
N GLN A 49 4.20 18.06 15.26
CA GLN A 49 5.37 18.95 15.18
C GLN A 49 5.97 18.97 13.77
N LEU A 50 5.37 18.25 12.81
CA LEU A 50 5.87 18.18 11.45
C LEU A 50 5.63 19.52 10.74
N THR A 51 6.71 20.04 10.17
CA THR A 51 6.74 21.21 9.30
C THR A 51 7.27 20.81 7.93
N ALA A 52 7.10 21.66 6.93
CA ALA A 52 7.64 21.42 5.58
C ALA A 52 9.15 21.17 5.56
N GLU A 53 9.89 21.72 6.52
CA GLU A 53 11.34 21.52 6.67
C GLU A 53 11.72 20.07 6.98
N HIS A 54 10.83 19.32 7.62
CA HIS A 54 11.07 17.91 7.96
C HIS A 54 10.94 16.97 6.76
N SER A 55 10.37 17.46 5.65
CA SER A 55 10.23 16.71 4.41
C SER A 55 10.37 17.65 3.22
N PRO A 56 11.59 18.06 2.87
CA PRO A 56 11.82 19.02 1.78
C PRO A 56 11.35 18.48 0.42
N LEU A 57 11.27 17.16 0.28
CA LEU A 57 10.75 16.48 -0.92
C LEU A 57 9.24 16.18 -0.84
N GLY A 58 8.56 16.57 0.25
CA GLY A 58 7.12 16.40 0.42
C GLY A 58 6.66 14.95 0.64
N SER A 59 7.56 14.03 0.99
CA SER A 59 7.22 12.63 1.27
C SER A 59 6.32 12.44 2.49
N LEU A 60 6.30 13.40 3.43
CA LEU A 60 5.45 13.39 4.62
C LEU A 60 4.18 14.24 4.47
N GLU A 61 3.88 14.76 3.28
CA GLU A 61 2.70 15.60 3.05
C GLU A 61 1.37 14.88 3.39
N PHE A 62 1.33 13.55 3.37
CA PHE A 62 0.15 12.77 3.79
C PHE A 62 -0.15 12.89 5.29
N LEU A 63 0.78 13.42 6.09
CA LEU A 63 0.61 13.66 7.53
C LEU A 63 0.16 15.08 7.89
N TYR A 64 0.06 15.99 6.92
CA TYR A 64 -0.43 17.34 7.19
C TYR A 64 -1.91 17.29 7.57
N ASN A 65 -2.26 17.85 8.74
CA ASN A 65 -3.60 17.78 9.32
C ASN A 65 -4.15 16.35 9.34
N VAL A 66 -3.30 15.39 9.72
CA VAL A 66 -3.63 13.96 9.62
C VAL A 66 -4.81 13.56 10.50
N ASP A 67 -4.96 14.13 11.70
CA ASP A 67 -6.07 13.78 12.58
C ASP A 67 -7.41 14.22 11.96
N ASP A 68 -7.47 15.40 11.31
CA ASP A 68 -8.65 15.83 10.55
C ASP A 68 -8.89 14.95 9.33
N THR A 69 -7.83 14.63 8.58
CA THR A 69 -7.89 13.79 7.38
C THR A 69 -8.44 12.40 7.71
N LEU A 70 -8.03 11.81 8.84
CA LEU A 70 -8.49 10.51 9.29
C LEU A 70 -9.92 10.52 9.83
N ASN A 71 -10.45 11.68 10.24
CA ASN A 71 -11.84 11.84 10.68
C ASN A 71 -12.82 12.05 9.51
N LYS A 72 -12.33 12.35 8.30
CA LYS A 72 -13.17 12.52 7.11
C LYS A 72 -13.72 11.18 6.61
N THR A 73 -14.95 11.22 6.14
CA THR A 73 -15.54 10.14 5.35
C THR A 73 -15.32 10.40 3.86
N CYS A 74 -15.33 9.34 3.05
CA CYS A 74 -15.18 9.46 1.61
C CYS A 74 -16.33 10.33 1.02
N PRO A 75 -16.02 11.49 0.39
CA PRO A 75 -17.05 12.40 -0.08
C PRO A 75 -17.61 12.01 -1.46
N TRP A 76 -16.95 11.09 -2.18
CA TRP A 76 -17.28 10.76 -3.56
C TRP A 76 -18.31 9.64 -3.69
N ASN A 77 -19.23 9.79 -4.63
CA ASN A 77 -20.36 8.87 -4.81
C ASN A 77 -20.53 8.37 -6.26
N SER A 78 -19.75 8.87 -7.22
CA SER A 78 -19.78 8.44 -8.64
C SER A 78 -18.46 7.81 -9.10
N VAL A 79 -18.52 6.95 -10.13
CA VAL A 79 -17.32 6.31 -10.71
C VAL A 79 -16.34 7.37 -11.21
N ASP A 80 -16.85 8.40 -11.88
CA ASP A 80 -16.03 9.46 -12.47
C ASP A 80 -15.28 10.24 -11.38
N GLN A 81 -15.92 10.51 -10.24
CA GLN A 81 -15.24 11.10 -9.09
C GLN A 81 -14.16 10.16 -8.52
N PHE A 82 -14.39 8.86 -8.47
CA PHE A 82 -13.36 7.91 -8.03
C PHE A 82 -12.21 7.76 -9.03
N ALA A 83 -12.47 7.95 -10.33
CA ALA A 83 -11.47 7.84 -11.39
C ALA A 83 -10.66 9.13 -11.58
N GLU A 84 -11.11 10.25 -11.01
CA GLU A 84 -10.40 11.53 -11.03
C GLU A 84 -9.02 11.40 -10.35
N PRO A 85 -7.91 11.69 -11.06
CA PRO A 85 -6.55 11.58 -10.53
C PRO A 85 -6.34 12.25 -9.17
N ALA A 86 -6.89 13.44 -8.97
CA ALA A 86 -6.76 14.17 -7.71
C ALA A 86 -7.38 13.40 -6.53
N ASN A 87 -8.55 12.80 -6.75
CA ASN A 87 -9.29 12.05 -5.73
C ASN A 87 -8.59 10.72 -5.42
N LEU A 88 -8.00 10.07 -6.43
CA LEU A 88 -7.16 8.87 -6.24
C LEU A 88 -5.94 9.16 -5.36
N VAL A 89 -5.27 10.28 -5.61
CA VAL A 89 -4.14 10.74 -4.79
C VAL A 89 -4.58 11.02 -3.35
N GLU A 90 -5.71 11.70 -3.14
CA GLU A 90 -6.24 11.98 -1.81
C GLU A 90 -6.61 10.69 -1.05
N MET A 91 -7.29 9.74 -1.70
CA MET A 91 -7.58 8.42 -1.12
C MET A 91 -6.31 7.69 -0.70
N TYR A 92 -5.29 7.72 -1.55
CA TYR A 92 -4.06 6.99 -1.29
C TYR A 92 -3.26 7.62 -0.14
N ARG A 93 -3.29 8.96 -0.01
CA ARG A 93 -2.74 9.67 1.17
C ARG A 93 -3.47 9.26 2.45
N TRP A 94 -4.80 9.21 2.41
CA TRP A 94 -5.61 8.75 3.53
C TRP A 94 -5.28 7.30 3.92
N LEU A 95 -5.18 6.40 2.94
CA LEU A 95 -4.82 4.99 3.15
C LEU A 95 -3.45 4.87 3.82
N THR A 96 -2.48 5.68 3.39
CA THR A 96 -1.13 5.71 3.94
C THR A 96 -1.14 6.16 5.40
N ALA A 97 -1.82 7.28 5.69
CA ALA A 97 -1.99 7.79 7.05
C ALA A 97 -2.68 6.76 7.96
N TYR A 98 -3.75 6.13 7.48
CA TYR A 98 -4.49 5.13 8.23
C TYR A 98 -3.64 3.90 8.54
N THR A 99 -2.91 3.40 7.54
CA THR A 99 -2.02 2.25 7.71
C THR A 99 -0.91 2.54 8.72
N LEU A 100 -0.38 3.76 8.72
CA LEU A 100 0.60 4.20 9.70
C LEU A 100 0.01 4.24 11.12
N LYS A 101 -1.18 4.83 11.29
CA LYS A 101 -1.91 4.86 12.56
C LYS A 101 -2.11 3.45 13.12
N MET A 102 -2.67 2.55 12.32
CA MET A 102 -2.98 1.19 12.74
C MET A 102 -1.72 0.40 13.12
N THR A 103 -0.65 0.55 12.34
CA THR A 103 0.65 -0.07 12.64
C THR A 103 1.20 0.46 13.96
N HIS A 104 1.15 1.78 14.19
CA HIS A 104 1.60 2.40 15.43
C HIS A 104 0.78 1.94 16.64
N GLU A 105 -0.54 1.88 16.53
CA GLU A 105 -1.41 1.38 17.60
C GLU A 105 -1.15 -0.09 17.94
N LYS A 106 -0.93 -0.93 16.92
CA LYS A 106 -0.58 -2.35 17.12
C LYS A 106 0.76 -2.49 17.84
N VAL A 107 1.79 -1.77 17.40
CA VAL A 107 3.12 -1.76 18.05
C VAL A 107 3.01 -1.24 19.48
N SER A 108 2.22 -0.20 19.71
CA SER A 108 2.01 0.37 21.05
C SER A 108 1.26 -0.57 21.98
N ARG A 109 0.31 -1.38 21.48
CA ARG A 109 -0.35 -2.45 22.24
C ARG A 109 0.68 -3.52 22.65
N LEU A 110 1.44 -4.06 21.70
CA LEU A 110 2.44 -5.10 21.99
C LEU A 110 3.47 -4.65 23.03
N LYS A 111 3.91 -3.39 22.98
CA LYS A 111 4.82 -2.82 23.99
C LYS A 111 4.18 -2.73 25.38
N ARG A 112 2.89 -2.43 25.48
CA ARG A 112 2.15 -2.38 26.75
C ARG A 112 1.92 -3.77 27.34
N ASP A 113 1.79 -4.78 26.50
CA ASP A 113 1.59 -6.18 26.90
C ASP A 113 2.88 -6.83 27.46
N GLY A 114 3.95 -6.04 27.65
CA GLY A 114 5.19 -6.49 28.27
C GLY A 114 6.19 -7.10 27.29
N ASN A 115 5.89 -7.13 25.98
CA ASN A 115 6.83 -7.62 24.99
C ASN A 115 8.06 -6.71 24.95
N THR A 116 9.25 -7.32 24.90
CA THR A 116 10.47 -6.56 24.68
C THR A 116 10.37 -5.79 23.36
N PRO A 117 11.08 -4.66 23.20
CA PRO A 117 11.10 -3.93 21.94
C PRO A 117 11.43 -4.78 20.71
N LEU A 118 12.21 -5.85 20.88
CA LEU A 118 12.55 -6.81 19.84
C LEU A 118 11.38 -7.74 19.50
N GLN A 119 10.67 -8.28 20.51
CA GLN A 119 9.48 -9.11 20.31
C GLN A 119 8.33 -8.31 19.70
N ALA A 120 8.05 -7.10 20.19
CA ALA A 120 7.03 -6.23 19.61
C ALA A 120 7.33 -5.87 18.15
N LYS A 121 8.62 -5.75 17.78
CA LYS A 121 9.06 -5.57 16.38
C LYS A 121 8.82 -6.82 15.55
N ASN A 122 9.22 -7.99 16.02
CA ASN A 122 9.07 -9.26 15.28
C ASN A 122 7.59 -9.62 15.07
N ASP A 123 6.75 -9.44 16.10
CA ASP A 123 5.32 -9.79 16.07
C ASP A 123 4.48 -8.81 15.22
N SER A 124 5.00 -7.61 14.93
CA SER A 124 4.38 -6.63 14.04
C SER A 124 4.96 -6.63 12.62
N GLN A 125 6.08 -7.32 12.42
CA GLN A 125 6.89 -7.25 11.21
C GLN A 125 6.22 -7.90 9.99
N ALA A 126 5.71 -9.13 10.16
CA ALA A 126 5.33 -9.97 9.03
C ALA A 126 4.09 -9.47 8.26
N TYR A 127 3.25 -8.61 8.86
CA TYR A 127 1.98 -8.21 8.24
C TYR A 127 1.73 -6.69 8.18
N HIS A 128 2.28 -5.89 9.10
CA HIS A 128 1.94 -4.46 9.19
C HIS A 128 3.11 -3.54 8.81
N ALA A 129 4.32 -3.81 9.29
CA ALA A 129 5.47 -2.93 9.07
C ALA A 129 5.96 -2.94 7.60
N VAL A 130 6.06 -4.12 6.97
CA VAL A 130 6.47 -4.23 5.56
C VAL A 130 5.43 -3.58 4.64
N ALA A 131 4.14 -3.87 4.86
CA ALA A 131 3.05 -3.28 4.08
C ALA A 131 3.03 -1.75 4.19
N LEU A 132 3.25 -1.21 5.39
CA LEU A 132 3.35 0.23 5.62
C LEU A 132 4.45 0.88 4.77
N SER A 133 5.65 0.29 4.72
CA SER A 133 6.76 0.85 3.94
C SER A 133 6.48 0.85 2.44
N VAL A 134 5.84 -0.22 1.94
CA VAL A 134 5.42 -0.32 0.53
C VAL A 134 4.36 0.74 0.22
N ILE A 135 3.30 0.85 1.03
CA ILE A 135 2.25 1.85 0.84
C ILE A 135 2.81 3.27 0.90
N TYR A 136 3.74 3.54 1.82
CA TYR A 136 4.43 4.84 1.89
C TYR A 136 5.20 5.17 0.60
N GLY A 137 5.97 4.22 0.06
CA GLY A 137 6.71 4.42 -1.19
C GLY A 137 5.78 4.63 -2.39
N GLU A 138 4.74 3.80 -2.50
CA GLU A 138 3.70 3.92 -3.53
C GLU A 138 2.98 5.28 -3.46
N ASN A 139 2.68 5.77 -2.25
CA ASN A 139 2.08 7.10 -2.04
C ASN A 139 2.99 8.20 -2.56
N TYR A 140 4.28 8.14 -2.24
CA TYR A 140 5.24 9.14 -2.72
C TYR A 140 5.31 9.17 -4.25
N ILE A 141 5.41 7.99 -4.88
CA ILE A 141 5.45 7.86 -6.34
C ILE A 141 4.17 8.41 -6.97
N LEU A 142 3.00 8.02 -6.47
CA LEU A 142 1.71 8.46 -7.01
C LEU A 142 1.53 9.99 -6.90
N ASN A 143 1.86 10.57 -5.74
CA ASN A 143 1.76 12.02 -5.54
C ASN A 143 2.73 12.77 -6.47
N HIS A 144 3.97 12.29 -6.60
CA HIS A 144 4.95 12.90 -7.47
C HIS A 144 4.55 12.79 -8.94
N PHE A 145 4.07 11.61 -9.37
CA PHE A 145 3.59 11.40 -10.73
C PHE A 145 2.41 12.33 -11.07
N TYR A 146 1.43 12.44 -10.16
CA TYR A 146 0.32 13.38 -10.34
C TYR A 146 0.78 14.83 -10.45
N LYS A 147 1.67 15.29 -9.56
CA LYS A 147 2.21 16.66 -9.60
C LYS A 147 2.90 16.95 -10.94
N THR A 148 3.80 16.06 -11.36
CA THR A 148 4.55 16.19 -12.61
C THR A 148 3.65 16.15 -13.85
N ALA A 149 2.67 15.24 -13.86
CA ALA A 149 1.68 15.15 -14.93
C ALA A 149 0.84 16.42 -15.02
N SER A 150 0.34 16.92 -13.89
CA SER A 150 -0.52 18.12 -13.82
C SER A 150 0.20 19.38 -14.26
N SER A 151 1.50 19.50 -13.95
CA SER A 151 2.33 20.65 -14.36
C SER A 151 2.90 20.52 -15.78
N PHE A 152 2.60 19.45 -16.51
CA PHE A 152 3.19 19.24 -17.83
C PHE A 152 2.70 20.31 -18.83
N PRO A 153 3.58 21.01 -19.56
CA PRO A 153 3.19 22.16 -20.37
C PRO A 153 2.19 21.82 -21.49
N ASP A 154 2.45 20.75 -22.23
CA ASP A 154 1.64 20.34 -23.37
C ASP A 154 0.30 19.72 -22.91
N ALA A 155 -0.80 20.23 -23.45
CA ALA A 155 -2.15 19.83 -23.03
C ALA A 155 -2.51 18.40 -23.42
N ALA A 156 -2.16 17.98 -24.64
CA ALA A 156 -2.47 16.64 -25.12
C ALA A 156 -1.67 15.58 -24.36
N CYS A 157 -0.38 15.83 -24.14
CA CYS A 157 0.46 14.98 -23.29
C CYS A 157 -0.04 14.96 -21.84
N ARG A 158 -0.41 16.11 -21.28
CA ARG A 158 -0.94 16.20 -19.90
C ARG A 158 -2.18 15.35 -19.71
N GLU A 159 -3.12 15.37 -20.65
CA GLU A 159 -4.33 14.53 -20.60
C GLU A 159 -3.98 13.04 -20.55
N VAL A 160 -3.08 12.59 -21.42
CA VAL A 160 -2.62 11.19 -21.44
C VAL A 160 -1.89 10.81 -20.14
N LEU A 161 -1.01 11.69 -19.64
CA LEU A 161 -0.30 11.46 -18.37
C LEU A 161 -1.28 11.36 -17.19
N LEU A 162 -2.33 12.19 -17.16
CA LEU A 162 -3.36 12.11 -16.12
C LEU A 162 -4.18 10.83 -16.21
N GLN A 163 -4.46 10.32 -17.42
CA GLN A 163 -5.07 8.98 -17.58
C GLN A 163 -4.16 7.87 -17.05
N LEU A 164 -2.84 7.96 -17.25
CA LEU A 164 -1.87 7.02 -16.69
C LEU A 164 -1.79 7.12 -15.16
N VAL A 165 -1.91 8.33 -14.60
CA VAL A 165 -2.02 8.52 -13.14
C VAL A 165 -3.30 7.87 -12.61
N ALA A 166 -4.44 8.05 -13.30
CA ALA A 166 -5.69 7.43 -12.90
C ALA A 166 -5.60 5.89 -12.91
N LEU A 167 -5.00 5.33 -13.97
CA LEU A 167 -4.78 3.90 -14.10
C LEU A 167 -3.87 3.37 -12.98
N TYR A 168 -2.73 4.04 -12.74
CA TYR A 168 -1.78 3.63 -11.72
C TYR A 168 -2.39 3.75 -10.31
N GLY A 169 -3.03 4.87 -9.99
CA GLY A 169 -3.70 5.08 -8.70
C GLY A 169 -4.82 4.08 -8.45
N GLY A 170 -5.65 3.81 -9.47
CA GLY A 170 -6.71 2.79 -9.39
C GLY A 170 -6.15 1.38 -9.15
N PHE A 171 -5.08 1.01 -9.86
CA PHE A 171 -4.38 -0.28 -9.66
C PHE A 171 -3.80 -0.41 -8.25
N LEU A 172 -3.16 0.64 -7.72
CA LEU A 172 -2.62 0.65 -6.37
C LEU A 172 -3.72 0.51 -5.31
N LEU A 173 -4.85 1.22 -5.46
CA LEU A 173 -5.98 1.08 -4.55
C LEU A 173 -6.59 -0.33 -4.62
N GLU A 174 -6.66 -0.92 -5.81
CA GLU A 174 -7.14 -2.30 -5.98
C GLU A 174 -6.26 -3.30 -5.22
N LYS A 175 -4.93 -3.15 -5.32
CA LYS A 175 -3.95 -3.99 -4.61
C LYS A 175 -4.15 -3.96 -3.09
N HIS A 176 -4.53 -2.82 -2.53
CA HIS A 176 -4.73 -2.62 -1.08
C HIS A 176 -6.20 -2.60 -0.64
N MET A 177 -7.13 -3.06 -1.50
CA MET A 177 -8.58 -3.05 -1.23
C MET A 177 -8.99 -3.76 0.06
N ALA A 178 -8.28 -4.83 0.47
CA ALA A 178 -8.58 -5.53 1.72
C ALA A 178 -8.37 -4.61 2.93
N THR A 179 -7.33 -3.78 2.91
CA THR A 179 -7.05 -2.77 3.93
C THR A 179 -8.19 -1.75 3.96
N LEU A 180 -8.57 -1.18 2.82
CA LEU A 180 -9.68 -0.21 2.70
C LEU A 180 -11.05 -0.76 3.16
N GLN A 181 -11.29 -2.06 2.99
CA GLN A 181 -12.54 -2.72 3.40
C GLN A 181 -12.63 -2.92 4.91
N CYS A 182 -11.52 -3.23 5.57
CA CYS A 182 -11.44 -3.33 7.03
C CYS A 182 -11.56 -1.95 7.73
N CYS A 183 -11.33 -0.85 7.01
CA CYS A 183 -11.31 0.52 7.56
C CYS A 183 -12.68 1.16 7.81
N GLY A 184 -13.80 0.53 7.45
CA GLY A 184 -15.15 0.99 7.81
C GLY A 184 -15.53 2.40 7.30
N GLY A 185 -16.23 2.46 6.15
CA GLY A 185 -16.93 3.67 5.70
C GLY A 185 -16.97 3.84 4.18
N ALA A 186 -15.84 3.66 3.49
CA ALA A 186 -15.74 3.83 2.03
C ALA A 186 -15.83 2.51 1.22
N GLY A 187 -15.52 1.37 1.86
CA GLY A 187 -15.25 0.10 1.16
C GLY A 187 -16.44 -0.53 0.43
N ALA A 188 -17.69 -0.31 0.87
CA ALA A 188 -18.86 -0.95 0.24
C ALA A 188 -19.20 -0.35 -1.14
N SER A 189 -19.03 0.97 -1.31
CA SER A 189 -19.28 1.68 -2.58
C SER A 189 -18.13 1.53 -3.57
N VAL A 190 -16.89 1.48 -3.08
CA VAL A 190 -15.67 1.29 -3.89
C VAL A 190 -15.61 -0.11 -4.50
N ARG A 191 -16.03 -1.15 -3.76
CA ARG A 191 -15.97 -2.56 -4.19
C ARG A 191 -16.73 -2.89 -5.47
N ARG A 192 -17.88 -2.25 -5.70
CA ARG A 192 -18.70 -2.49 -6.92
C ARG A 192 -18.14 -1.76 -8.14
N ARG A 193 -17.39 -0.67 -7.95
CA ARG A 193 -17.03 0.28 -9.01
C ARG A 193 -15.55 0.23 -9.41
N CYS A 194 -14.63 -0.11 -8.50
CA CYS A 194 -13.26 -0.45 -8.90
C CYS A 194 -13.23 -1.67 -9.84
N ARG A 195 -14.12 -2.63 -9.61
CA ARG A 195 -14.32 -3.81 -10.48
C ARG A 195 -14.85 -3.51 -11.88
N SER A 196 -15.48 -2.35 -12.10
CA SER A 196 -15.91 -1.93 -13.43
C SER A 196 -14.82 -1.16 -14.20
N LEU A 197 -13.72 -0.79 -13.53
CA LEU A 197 -12.58 -0.08 -14.13
C LEU A 197 -11.46 -1.03 -14.60
N THR A 198 -11.49 -2.31 -14.20
CA THR A 198 -10.55 -3.33 -14.70
C THR A 198 -11.18 -4.17 -15.82
N PRO A 199 -10.66 -4.12 -17.07
CA PRO A 199 -11.26 -4.83 -18.21
C PRO A 199 -11.10 -6.36 -18.19
N TRP A 200 -10.43 -6.94 -17.18
CA TRP A 200 -10.15 -8.37 -17.15
C TRP A 200 -11.29 -9.15 -16.49
N ARG A 201 -12.31 -9.46 -17.30
CA ARG A 201 -13.29 -10.52 -16.99
C ARG A 201 -12.59 -11.88 -17.07
N HIS A 202 -12.50 -12.59 -15.95
CA HIS A 202 -12.51 -14.06 -16.03
C HIS A 202 -13.96 -14.55 -16.13
N PRO A 203 -14.23 -15.60 -16.94
CA PRO A 203 -15.57 -16.10 -17.13
C PRO A 203 -16.14 -16.68 -15.82
N THR A 204 -17.43 -16.45 -15.67
CA THR A 204 -18.32 -16.86 -14.58
C THR A 204 -18.19 -18.33 -14.17
N GLY A 205 -18.17 -18.59 -12.85
CA GLY A 205 -18.53 -19.91 -12.33
C GLY A 205 -17.85 -20.35 -11.03
N ALA A 206 -17.87 -19.54 -9.95
CA ALA A 206 -17.69 -20.06 -8.59
C ALA A 206 -18.21 -19.05 -7.57
N SER A 207 -19.29 -19.41 -6.87
CA SER A 207 -19.71 -18.80 -5.62
C SER A 207 -18.74 -19.21 -4.50
N THR A 208 -18.37 -18.24 -3.65
CA THR A 208 -17.52 -18.30 -2.41
C THR A 208 -15.99 -18.33 -2.62
N PRO A 209 -15.23 -17.70 -1.70
CA PRO A 209 -14.90 -18.33 -0.41
C PRO A 209 -15.16 -17.46 0.84
N CYS A 210 -15.71 -18.12 1.86
CA CYS A 210 -15.44 -17.84 3.28
C CYS A 210 -13.92 -17.76 3.52
N TRP A 211 -13.46 -16.74 4.24
CA TRP A 211 -12.20 -16.82 4.98
C TRP A 211 -12.54 -16.68 6.46
N VAL A 212 -12.69 -17.84 7.11
CA VAL A 212 -12.63 -17.99 8.56
C VAL A 212 -11.16 -17.83 8.96
N PRO A 213 -10.80 -17.03 9.98
CA PRO A 213 -9.44 -16.93 10.46
C PRO A 213 -8.95 -18.26 11.04
N LEU A 214 -7.77 -18.71 10.62
CA LEU A 214 -7.03 -19.79 11.27
C LEU A 214 -6.40 -19.24 12.56
N THR A 215 -7.20 -19.16 13.61
CA THR A 215 -6.73 -19.12 15.00
C THR A 215 -7.53 -20.15 15.77
N GLU A 216 -6.82 -20.96 16.57
CA GLU A 216 -7.31 -22.07 17.41
C GLU A 216 -7.26 -23.47 16.77
N ARG A 217 -6.05 -24.06 16.75
CA ARG A 217 -5.95 -25.50 17.06
C ARG A 217 -5.74 -25.62 18.57
N PRO A 218 -6.59 -26.35 19.31
CA PRO A 218 -6.32 -26.66 20.70
C PRO A 218 -5.10 -27.58 20.79
N THR A 219 -4.17 -27.23 21.67
CA THR A 219 -3.08 -28.08 22.15
C THR A 219 -3.66 -29.40 22.67
N SER A 220 -3.48 -30.48 21.91
CA SER A 220 -3.73 -31.83 22.39
C SER A 220 -2.61 -32.21 23.35
N THR A 221 -2.99 -32.42 24.61
CA THR A 221 -2.19 -33.03 25.65
C THR A 221 -1.73 -34.43 25.24
N TYR A 222 -0.42 -34.65 25.14
CA TYR A 222 0.14 -35.99 25.16
C TYR A 222 -0.07 -36.60 26.54
N ARG A 223 -0.94 -37.61 26.62
CA ARG A 223 -1.06 -38.50 27.78
C ARG A 223 -0.35 -39.80 27.43
N THR A 224 0.66 -40.11 28.23
CA THR A 224 1.37 -41.37 28.33
C THR A 224 0.42 -42.56 28.49
N LYS A 225 0.62 -43.60 27.67
CA LYS A 225 0.72 -45.01 28.06
C LYS A 225 1.68 -45.70 27.11
#